data_AF-A0A357JE91-F1
#
_entry.id   AF-A0A357JE91-F1
#
_cell.length_a   1.000
_cell.length_b   1.000
_cell.length_c   1.000
_cell.angle_alpha   90.00
_cell.angle_beta   90.00
_cell.angle_gamma   90.00
#
_symmetry.space_group_name_H-M   'P 1'
#
loop_
_entity.id
_entity.type
_entity.pdbx_description
1 polymer ?
#
loop_
_entity_poly.entity_id
_entity_poly.type
_entity_poly.pdbx_seq_one_letter_code
_entity_poly.pdbx_strand_id
1 'polypeptide(L)'
;VFLSKQGENGEKTISTINQFIDDFYSDSSTVIKPANDGLRVDHAQNIKIFEAVIPLHENINSIIRIHANYALQNNIKNETVDNLVVQDERFYRAVALLTLSGELYRQFEEYNKVRREAKGEKTPQSNFIENDLNTLNRLFMTVKQNATCKDKLYTDACDAVLFSVEMMNGHRDLPEGKTFGDVFKDASQKVAAFVADSESKWKALYQPAVNELIEDSKKQTSTQQENKAE
;
A
#
# COMPACT_ATOMS: atom_id res chain seq x y z
N VAL A 1 -16.70 8.61 -14.89
CA VAL A 1 -16.32 8.96 -16.28
C VAL A 1 -15.07 8.22 -16.75
N PHE A 2 -13.98 8.16 -15.97
CA PHE A 2 -12.76 7.43 -16.35
C PHE A 2 -12.91 5.90 -16.26
N LEU A 3 -13.24 5.36 -15.08
CA LEU A 3 -13.42 3.92 -14.88
C LEU A 3 -14.57 3.34 -15.73
N SER A 4 -15.64 4.12 -15.92
CA SER A 4 -16.78 3.73 -16.77
C SER A 4 -16.43 3.56 -18.26
N LYS A 5 -15.25 3.99 -18.70
CA LYS A 5 -14.77 3.83 -20.09
C LYS A 5 -13.83 2.62 -20.26
N GLN A 6 -13.56 1.86 -19.20
CA GLN A 6 -12.62 0.71 -19.19
C GLN A 6 -13.31 -0.65 -19.39
N GLY A 7 -14.57 -0.67 -19.83
CA GLY A 7 -15.35 -1.89 -20.03
C GLY A 7 -15.46 -2.73 -18.75
N GLU A 8 -15.36 -4.06 -18.88
CA GLU A 8 -15.51 -5.03 -17.80
C GLU A 8 -14.52 -4.79 -16.64
N ASN A 9 -13.27 -4.42 -16.93
CA ASN A 9 -12.26 -4.14 -15.90
C ASN A 9 -12.60 -2.89 -15.07
N GLY A 10 -13.22 -1.89 -15.71
CA GLY A 10 -13.71 -0.69 -15.04
C GLY A 10 -14.85 -0.99 -14.08
N GLU A 11 -15.83 -1.78 -14.53
CA GLU A 11 -16.97 -2.21 -13.70
C GLU A 11 -16.52 -3.04 -12.51
N LYS A 12 -15.58 -3.97 -12.72
CA LYS A 12 -15.01 -4.79 -11.65
C LYS A 12 -14.26 -3.94 -10.62
N THR A 13 -13.51 -2.94 -11.08
CA THR A 13 -12.82 -1.99 -10.20
C THR A 13 -13.81 -1.16 -9.38
N ILE A 14 -14.87 -0.64 -10.01
CA ILE A 14 -15.93 0.11 -9.30
C ILE A 14 -16.63 -0.76 -8.26
N SER A 15 -16.97 -2.01 -8.62
CA SER A 15 -17.57 -2.97 -7.67
C SER A 15 -16.66 -3.21 -6.47
N THR A 16 -15.35 -3.37 -6.70
CA THR A 16 -14.35 -3.54 -5.64
C THR A 16 -14.25 -2.29 -4.74
N ILE A 17 -14.29 -1.09 -5.33
CA ILE A 17 -14.30 0.17 -4.57
C ILE A 17 -15.55 0.27 -3.70
N ASN A 18 -16.73 -0.03 -4.25
CA ASN A 18 -17.98 0.03 -3.51
C ASN A 18 -17.98 -0.97 -2.36
N GLN A 19 -17.53 -2.21 -2.61
CA GLN A 19 -17.39 -3.21 -1.56
C GLN A 19 -16.41 -2.75 -0.47
N PHE A 20 -15.29 -2.13 -0.84
CA PHE A 20 -14.37 -1.55 0.13
C PHE A 20 -15.01 -0.44 0.97
N ILE A 21 -15.80 0.45 0.34
CA ILE A 21 -16.54 1.49 1.06
C ILE A 21 -17.55 0.85 2.03
N ASP A 22 -18.28 -0.17 1.59
CA ASP A 22 -19.27 -0.86 2.41
C ASP A 22 -18.62 -1.58 3.59
N ASP A 23 -17.49 -2.26 3.37
CA ASP A 23 -16.80 -3.05 4.39
C ASP A 23 -16.14 -2.18 5.47
N PHE A 24 -15.62 -1.00 5.10
CA PHE A 24 -14.78 -0.18 5.99
C PHE A 24 -15.38 1.17 6.38
N TYR A 25 -16.37 1.68 5.64
CA TYR A 25 -16.91 3.03 5.86
C TYR A 25 -18.44 3.08 5.99
N SER A 26 -19.14 1.95 5.87
CA SER A 26 -20.57 1.90 6.19
C SER A 26 -20.82 1.90 7.69
N ASP A 27 -22.05 2.28 8.09
CA ASP A 27 -22.52 2.18 9.48
C ASP A 27 -22.50 0.74 10.02
N SER A 28 -22.46 -0.25 9.12
CA SER A 28 -22.38 -1.67 9.45
C SER A 28 -20.96 -2.21 9.55
N SER A 29 -19.93 -1.39 9.24
CA SER A 29 -18.54 -1.83 9.28
C SER A 29 -18.18 -2.36 10.66
N THR A 30 -17.54 -3.54 10.67
CA THR A 30 -16.99 -4.11 11.91
C THR A 30 -15.54 -3.71 12.15
N VAL A 31 -14.89 -3.10 11.15
CA VAL A 31 -13.46 -2.80 11.18
C VAL A 31 -13.19 -1.36 11.62
N ILE A 32 -13.94 -0.40 11.09
CA ILE A 32 -13.83 1.01 11.46
C ILE A 32 -15.21 1.47 11.92
N LYS A 33 -15.31 1.88 13.19
CA LYS A 33 -16.58 2.32 13.79
C LYS A 33 -16.48 3.73 14.33
N PRO A 34 -17.51 4.58 14.11
CA PRO A 34 -17.64 5.80 14.88
C PRO A 34 -17.85 5.43 16.36
N ALA A 35 -17.14 6.12 17.23
CA ALA A 35 -17.24 6.04 18.68
C ALA A 35 -17.44 7.45 19.26
N ASN A 36 -17.87 7.54 20.53
CA ASN A 36 -18.15 8.83 21.18
C ASN A 36 -16.91 9.74 21.27
N ASP A 37 -15.71 9.18 21.15
CA ASP A 37 -14.40 9.84 21.25
C ASP A 37 -13.61 9.86 19.93
N GLY A 38 -14.22 9.45 18.82
CA GLY A 38 -13.59 9.49 17.49
C GLY A 38 -13.84 8.23 16.67
N LEU A 39 -12.78 7.70 16.07
CA LEU A 39 -12.81 6.48 15.25
C LEU A 39 -12.18 5.32 16.03
N ARG A 40 -12.92 4.23 16.19
CA ARG A 40 -12.39 2.97 16.73
C ARG A 40 -12.04 2.05 15.57
N VAL A 41 -10.79 1.59 15.55
CA VAL A 41 -10.31 0.58 14.60
C VAL A 41 -10.13 -0.74 15.33
N ASP A 42 -10.69 -1.82 14.77
CA ASP A 42 -10.44 -3.17 15.26
C ASP A 42 -9.12 -3.70 14.71
N HIS A 43 -8.06 -3.58 15.51
CA HIS A 43 -6.72 -4.02 15.12
C HIS A 43 -6.59 -5.52 14.87
N ALA A 44 -7.52 -6.35 15.39
CA ALA A 44 -7.55 -7.77 15.05
C ALA A 44 -7.94 -8.01 13.58
N GLN A 45 -8.47 -6.99 12.91
CA GLN A 45 -8.89 -7.03 11.51
C GLN A 45 -7.99 -6.19 10.58
N ASN A 46 -6.83 -5.73 11.06
CA ASN A 46 -5.85 -5.00 10.24
C ASN A 46 -5.50 -5.74 8.93
N ILE A 47 -5.42 -7.08 8.98
CA ILE A 47 -5.15 -7.90 7.80
C ILE A 47 -6.22 -7.73 6.72
N LYS A 48 -7.49 -7.64 7.10
CA LYS A 48 -8.58 -7.41 6.13
C LYS A 48 -8.41 -6.09 5.39
N ILE A 49 -7.89 -5.06 6.08
CA ILE A 49 -7.59 -3.77 5.45
C ILE A 49 -6.54 -3.98 4.35
N PHE A 50 -5.44 -4.69 4.66
CA PHE A 50 -4.41 -4.95 3.65
C PHE A 50 -4.92 -5.81 2.48
N GLU A 51 -5.70 -6.84 2.77
CA GLU A 51 -6.29 -7.72 1.75
C GLU A 51 -7.24 -6.98 0.81
N ALA A 52 -7.90 -5.91 1.27
CA ALA A 52 -8.77 -5.11 0.43
C ALA A 52 -8.02 -3.97 -0.29
N VAL A 53 -7.14 -3.25 0.42
CA VAL A 53 -6.46 -2.06 -0.11
C VAL A 53 -5.39 -2.42 -1.13
N ILE A 54 -4.54 -3.43 -0.88
CA ILE A 54 -3.40 -3.74 -1.76
C ILE A 54 -3.88 -4.11 -3.17
N PRO A 55 -4.81 -5.08 -3.36
CA PRO A 55 -5.27 -5.43 -4.70
C PRO A 55 -5.95 -4.26 -5.41
N LEU A 56 -6.74 -3.47 -4.67
CA LEU A 56 -7.39 -2.29 -5.21
C LEU A 56 -6.37 -1.27 -5.72
N HIS A 57 -5.33 -0.98 -4.94
CA HIS A 57 -4.27 -0.06 -5.32
C HIS A 57 -3.45 -0.57 -6.51
N GLU A 58 -3.09 -1.86 -6.55
CA GLU A 58 -2.38 -2.44 -7.71
C GLU A 58 -3.23 -2.34 -8.99
N ASN A 59 -4.54 -2.57 -8.90
CA ASN A 59 -5.45 -2.45 -10.03
C ASN A 59 -5.53 -1.00 -10.54
N ILE A 60 -5.71 -0.03 -9.63
CA ILE A 60 -5.73 1.39 -9.99
C ILE A 60 -4.40 1.80 -10.63
N ASN A 61 -3.26 1.43 -10.05
CA ASN A 61 -1.93 1.70 -10.61
C ASN A 61 -1.74 1.07 -11.98
N SER A 62 -2.24 -0.14 -12.20
CA SER A 62 -2.20 -0.80 -13.51
C SER A 62 -2.92 0.03 -14.58
N ILE A 63 -4.13 0.52 -14.26
CA ILE A 63 -4.90 1.38 -15.15
C ILE A 63 -4.15 2.69 -15.41
N ILE A 64 -3.64 3.36 -14.37
CA ILE A 64 -2.88 4.62 -14.51
C ILE A 64 -1.68 4.43 -15.47
N ARG A 65 -0.92 3.34 -15.30
CA ARG A 65 0.24 3.04 -16.15
C ARG A 65 -0.14 2.78 -17.61
N ILE A 66 -1.26 2.11 -17.87
CA ILE A 66 -1.76 1.92 -19.25
C ILE A 66 -1.99 3.28 -19.92
N HIS A 67 -2.60 4.23 -19.21
CA HIS A 67 -2.84 5.57 -19.74
C HIS A 67 -1.56 6.40 -19.89
N ALA A 68 -0.66 6.34 -18.92
CA ALA A 68 0.63 7.01 -19.01
C ALA A 68 1.45 6.49 -20.22
N ASN A 69 1.47 5.17 -20.43
CA ASN A 69 2.13 4.57 -21.59
C ASN A 69 1.47 4.97 -22.91
N TYR A 70 0.13 5.00 -22.96
CA TYR A 70 -0.58 5.49 -24.14
C TYR A 70 -0.24 6.95 -24.45
N ALA A 71 -0.24 7.82 -23.44
CA ALA A 71 0.12 9.22 -23.60
C ALA A 71 1.54 9.39 -24.14
N LEU A 72 2.50 8.63 -23.59
CA LEU A 72 3.90 8.60 -24.07
C LEU A 72 4.00 8.15 -25.53
N GLN A 73 3.32 7.06 -25.91
CA GLN A 73 3.33 6.53 -27.28
C GLN A 73 2.70 7.50 -28.31
N ASN A 74 1.79 8.35 -27.87
CA ASN A 74 1.10 9.33 -28.71
C ASN A 74 1.67 10.75 -28.59
N ASN A 75 2.84 10.92 -27.94
CA ASN A 75 3.48 12.23 -27.69
C ASN A 75 2.58 13.25 -26.96
N ILE A 76 1.66 12.77 -26.13
CA ILE A 76 0.83 13.61 -25.24
C ILE A 76 1.59 13.77 -23.93
N LYS A 77 2.60 14.65 -23.94
CA LYS A 77 3.50 14.83 -22.78
C LYS A 77 2.90 15.79 -21.76
N ASN A 78 2.95 15.40 -20.49
CA ASN A 78 2.77 16.30 -19.36
C ASN A 78 3.84 15.93 -18.33
N GLU A 79 4.93 16.70 -18.27
CA GLU A 79 6.07 16.39 -17.40
C GLU A 79 5.68 16.31 -15.93
N THR A 80 4.73 17.14 -15.46
CA THR A 80 4.25 17.11 -14.08
C THR A 80 3.58 15.77 -13.77
N VAL A 81 2.65 15.33 -14.62
CA VAL A 81 1.92 14.06 -14.46
C VAL A 81 2.82 12.86 -14.66
N ASP A 82 3.68 12.88 -15.68
CA ASP A 82 4.61 11.80 -16.00
C ASP A 82 5.57 11.54 -14.82
N ASN A 83 6.10 12.60 -14.21
CA ASN A 83 6.94 12.50 -13.02
C ASN A 83 6.14 12.08 -11.78
N LEU A 84 4.91 12.57 -11.64
CA LEU A 84 4.05 12.22 -10.50
C LEU A 84 3.73 10.72 -10.50
N VAL A 85 3.42 10.11 -11.65
CA VAL A 85 3.16 8.66 -11.74
C VAL A 85 4.32 7.84 -11.18
N VAL A 86 5.56 8.25 -11.47
CA VAL A 86 6.76 7.57 -10.96
C VAL A 86 6.90 7.76 -9.44
N GLN A 87 6.70 8.97 -8.92
CA GLN A 87 6.83 9.23 -7.49
C GLN A 87 5.66 8.66 -6.67
N ASP A 88 4.47 8.62 -7.23
CA ASP A 88 3.28 8.01 -6.62
C ASP A 88 3.47 6.50 -6.45
N GLU A 89 4.01 5.83 -7.46
CA GLU A 89 4.40 4.43 -7.31
C GLU A 89 5.42 4.25 -6.17
N ARG A 90 6.49 5.04 -6.11
CA ARG A 90 7.48 4.95 -5.02
C ARG A 90 6.83 5.15 -3.66
N PHE A 91 5.98 6.17 -3.53
CA PHE A 91 5.34 6.52 -2.27
C PHE A 91 4.39 5.42 -1.80
N TYR A 92 3.58 4.87 -2.70
CA TYR A 92 2.75 3.70 -2.40
C TYR A 92 3.60 2.51 -1.91
N ARG A 93 4.68 2.15 -2.62
CA ARG A 93 5.57 1.06 -2.18
C ARG A 93 6.13 1.33 -0.79
N ALA A 94 6.52 2.57 -0.50
CA ALA A 94 7.08 2.93 0.79
C ALA A 94 6.06 2.81 1.93
N VAL A 95 4.83 3.31 1.72
CA VAL A 95 3.73 3.18 2.69
C VAL A 95 3.40 1.70 2.90
N ALA A 96 3.24 0.93 1.83
CA ALA A 96 2.94 -0.49 1.91
C ALA A 96 4.01 -1.27 2.67
N LEU A 97 5.30 -1.01 2.40
CA LEU A 97 6.41 -1.61 3.13
C LEU A 97 6.38 -1.24 4.61
N LEU A 98 6.18 0.03 4.95
CA LEU A 98 6.09 0.51 6.33
C LEU A 98 4.99 -0.20 7.10
N THR A 99 3.78 -0.24 6.54
CA THR A 99 2.62 -0.78 7.24
C THR A 99 2.67 -2.31 7.32
N LEU A 100 3.07 -3.00 6.24
CA LEU A 100 3.12 -4.46 6.23
C LEU A 100 4.25 -4.99 7.11
N SER A 101 5.45 -4.40 7.05
CA SER A 101 6.57 -4.84 7.89
C SER A 101 6.28 -4.61 9.37
N GLY A 102 5.70 -3.45 9.72
CA GLY A 102 5.28 -3.16 11.10
C GLY A 102 4.28 -4.19 11.64
N GLU A 103 3.23 -4.51 10.87
CA GLU A 103 2.25 -5.51 11.27
C GLU A 103 2.84 -6.93 11.34
N LEU A 104 3.71 -7.29 10.39
CA LEU A 104 4.39 -8.58 10.35
C LEU A 104 5.30 -8.79 11.56
N TYR A 105 6.07 -7.78 11.97
CA TYR A 105 6.91 -7.85 13.17
C TYR A 105 6.05 -7.95 14.44
N ARG A 106 4.98 -7.16 14.53
CA ARG A 106 4.05 -7.20 15.67
C ARG A 106 3.41 -8.59 15.83
N GLN A 107 2.91 -9.19 14.75
CA GLN A 107 2.29 -10.51 14.78
C GLN A 107 3.32 -11.61 15.12
N PHE A 108 4.57 -11.47 14.69
CA PHE A 108 5.62 -12.41 15.05
C PHE A 108 6.00 -12.35 16.53
N GLU A 109 6.07 -11.14 17.10
CA GLU A 109 6.28 -10.98 18.54
C GLU A 109 5.14 -11.62 19.35
N GLU A 110 3.89 -11.40 18.94
CA GLU A 110 2.73 -12.02 19.58
C GLU A 110 2.74 -13.55 19.43
N TYR A 111 3.08 -14.07 18.25
CA TYR A 111 3.25 -15.51 18.04
C TYR A 111 4.28 -16.12 19.01
N ASN A 112 5.46 -15.49 19.14
CA ASN A 112 6.51 -15.95 20.04
C ASN A 112 6.10 -15.86 21.51
N LYS A 113 5.34 -14.82 21.88
CA LYS A 113 4.79 -14.68 23.23
C LYS A 113 3.81 -15.82 23.53
N VAL A 114 2.82 -16.05 22.67
CA VAL A 114 1.83 -17.13 22.84
C VAL A 114 2.51 -18.51 22.89
N ARG A 115 3.48 -18.78 22.01
CA ARG A 115 4.25 -20.03 22.04
C ARG A 115 5.02 -20.19 23.35
N ARG A 116 5.63 -19.12 23.88
CA ARG A 116 6.37 -19.15 25.14
C ARG A 116 5.46 -19.43 26.34
N GLU A 117 4.30 -18.78 26.39
CA GLU A 117 3.28 -19.01 27.42
C GLU A 117 2.75 -20.45 27.37
N ALA A 118 2.65 -21.03 26.16
CA ALA A 118 2.31 -22.42 25.94
C ALA A 118 3.51 -23.40 26.07
N LYS A 119 4.66 -22.96 26.60
CA LYS A 119 5.90 -23.78 26.75
C LYS A 119 6.39 -24.42 25.45
N GLY A 120 6.17 -23.73 24.34
CA GLY A 120 6.55 -24.17 23.01
C GLY A 120 5.47 -24.96 22.28
N GLU A 121 4.34 -25.29 22.90
CA GLU A 121 3.25 -26.02 22.22
C GLU A 121 2.49 -25.13 21.22
N LYS A 122 2.01 -25.75 20.14
CA LYS A 122 1.07 -25.07 19.22
C LYS A 122 -0.32 -25.03 19.86
N THR A 123 -0.93 -23.85 19.87
CA THR A 123 -2.28 -23.61 20.37
C THR A 123 -3.18 -23.13 19.23
N PRO A 124 -4.52 -23.17 19.39
CA PRO A 124 -5.44 -22.55 18.43
C PRO A 124 -5.10 -21.08 18.16
N GLN A 125 -4.69 -20.34 19.21
CA GLN A 125 -4.27 -18.95 19.09
C GLN A 125 -2.96 -18.80 18.28
N SER A 126 -1.93 -19.61 18.54
CA SER A 126 -0.70 -19.53 17.76
C SER A 126 -0.91 -19.92 16.30
N ASN A 127 -1.81 -20.87 16.02
CA ASN A 127 -2.16 -21.25 14.65
C ASN A 127 -2.90 -20.12 13.91
N PHE A 128 -3.77 -19.38 14.61
CA PHE A 128 -4.43 -18.20 14.04
C PHE A 128 -3.39 -17.14 13.64
N ILE A 129 -2.45 -16.82 14.53
CA ILE A 129 -1.39 -15.85 14.25
C ILE A 129 -0.44 -16.34 13.14
N GLU A 130 -0.16 -17.65 13.08
CA GLU A 130 0.65 -18.25 11.99
C GLU A 130 -0.03 -18.07 10.62
N ASN A 131 -1.36 -18.23 10.53
CA ASN A 131 -2.11 -17.96 9.31
C ASN A 131 -2.06 -16.48 8.92
N ASP A 132 -2.19 -15.59 9.90
CA ASP A 132 -2.08 -14.15 9.73
C ASP A 132 -0.69 -13.75 9.17
N LEU A 133 0.38 -14.30 9.74
CA LEU A 133 1.76 -14.11 9.27
C LEU A 133 1.95 -14.58 7.83
N ASN A 134 1.39 -15.74 7.47
CA ASN A 134 1.43 -16.25 6.10
C ASN A 134 0.71 -15.32 5.11
N THR A 135 -0.43 -14.77 5.51
CA THR A 135 -1.18 -13.78 4.71
C THR A 135 -0.38 -12.50 4.52
N LEU A 136 0.21 -11.95 5.59
CA LEU A 136 1.04 -10.76 5.52
C LEU A 136 2.26 -10.96 4.61
N ASN A 137 2.93 -12.11 4.70
CA ASN A 137 4.04 -12.44 3.81
C ASN A 137 3.59 -12.52 2.34
N ARG A 138 2.44 -13.16 2.04
CA ARG A 138 1.87 -13.20 0.69
C ARG A 138 1.57 -11.80 0.13
N LEU A 139 1.01 -10.92 0.96
CA LEU A 139 0.71 -9.54 0.58
C LEU A 139 2.00 -8.74 0.34
N PHE A 140 3.00 -8.87 1.21
CA PHE A 140 4.33 -8.30 0.99
C PHE A 140 4.95 -8.75 -0.34
N MET A 141 4.90 -10.05 -0.63
CA MET A 141 5.40 -10.58 -1.89
C MET A 141 4.64 -10.04 -3.10
N THR A 142 3.32 -9.83 -2.97
CA THR A 142 2.48 -9.22 -4.02
C THR A 142 2.91 -7.77 -4.29
N VAL A 143 3.11 -6.96 -3.23
CA VAL A 143 3.61 -5.58 -3.36
C VAL A 143 5.00 -5.58 -4.00
N LYS A 144 5.88 -6.49 -3.61
CA LYS A 144 7.24 -6.59 -4.18
C LYS A 144 7.23 -6.98 -5.66
N GLN A 145 6.40 -7.95 -6.05
CA GLN A 145 6.33 -8.50 -7.41
C GLN A 145 5.72 -7.52 -8.42
N ASN A 146 4.76 -6.69 -7.98
CA ASN A 146 4.11 -5.71 -8.85
C ASN A 146 4.84 -4.37 -8.97
N ALA A 147 5.95 -4.19 -8.23
CA ALA A 147 6.72 -2.96 -8.27
C ALA A 147 7.49 -2.79 -9.58
N THR A 148 7.40 -1.60 -10.15
CA THR A 148 8.20 -1.18 -11.30
C THR A 148 9.38 -0.30 -10.90
N CYS A 149 9.36 0.30 -9.69
CA CYS A 149 10.52 0.99 -9.13
C CYS A 149 11.63 -0.01 -8.79
N LYS A 150 12.87 0.34 -9.14
CA LYS A 150 14.07 -0.53 -9.00
C LYS A 150 15.26 0.22 -8.43
N ASP A 151 15.04 1.39 -7.86
CA ASP A 151 16.14 2.15 -7.26
C ASP A 151 16.63 1.49 -5.98
N LYS A 152 17.85 1.87 -5.61
CA LYS A 152 18.56 1.26 -4.49
C LYS A 152 17.81 1.38 -3.16
N LEU A 153 17.17 2.52 -2.86
CA LEU A 153 16.48 2.70 -1.58
C LEU A 153 15.32 1.72 -1.44
N TYR A 154 14.53 1.55 -2.50
CA TYR A 154 13.45 0.59 -2.54
C TYR A 154 13.96 -0.85 -2.41
N THR A 155 14.95 -1.25 -3.23
CA THR A 155 15.45 -2.63 -3.21
C THR A 155 16.10 -2.98 -1.88
N ASP A 156 16.89 -2.08 -1.30
CA ASP A 156 17.51 -2.27 0.02
C ASP A 156 16.47 -2.45 1.13
N ALA A 157 15.36 -1.70 1.09
CA ALA A 157 14.29 -1.81 2.06
C ALA A 157 13.53 -3.14 1.91
N CYS A 158 13.18 -3.51 0.68
CA CYS A 158 12.57 -4.80 0.37
C CYS A 158 13.43 -5.98 0.82
N ASP A 159 14.72 -5.95 0.51
CA ASP A 159 15.64 -7.03 0.83
C ASP A 159 15.80 -7.18 2.34
N ALA A 160 15.83 -6.08 3.10
CA ALA A 160 15.89 -6.14 4.56
C ALA A 160 14.62 -6.72 5.20
N VAL A 161 13.44 -6.37 4.68
CA VAL A 161 12.17 -6.97 5.14
C VAL A 161 12.12 -8.45 4.79
N LEU A 162 12.49 -8.82 3.56
CA LEU A 162 12.54 -10.23 3.13
C LEU A 162 13.52 -11.04 3.97
N PHE A 163 14.71 -10.50 4.24
CA PHE A 163 15.70 -11.10 5.11
C PHE A 163 15.14 -11.38 6.51
N SER A 164 14.38 -10.42 7.07
CA SER A 164 13.66 -10.58 8.34
C SER A 164 12.66 -11.75 8.28
N VAL A 165 11.87 -11.83 7.21
CA VAL A 165 10.87 -12.89 7.00
C VAL A 165 11.53 -14.28 6.86
N GLU A 166 12.64 -14.38 6.14
CA GLU A 166 13.39 -15.65 6.02
C GLU A 166 13.83 -16.18 7.38
N MET A 167 14.30 -15.30 8.28
CA MET A 167 14.67 -15.68 9.64
C MET A 167 13.46 -16.05 10.50
N MET A 168 12.34 -15.33 10.36
CA MET A 168 11.10 -15.65 11.07
C MET A 168 10.55 -17.05 10.71
N ASN A 169 10.74 -17.46 9.44
CA ASN A 169 10.32 -18.77 8.96
C ASN A 169 11.35 -19.88 9.22
N GLY A 170 12.51 -19.55 9.83
CA GLY A 170 13.59 -20.52 10.05
C GLY A 170 14.30 -20.97 8.77
N HIS A 171 14.13 -20.27 7.66
CA HIS A 171 14.91 -20.50 6.43
C HIS A 171 16.32 -19.92 6.51
N ARG A 172 16.57 -19.06 7.49
CA ARG A 172 17.86 -18.42 7.74
C ARG A 172 18.10 -18.27 9.23
N ASP A 173 19.34 -18.45 9.66
CA ASP A 173 19.76 -18.16 11.03
C ASP A 173 19.88 -16.66 11.28
N LEU A 174 19.67 -16.24 12.54
CA LEU A 174 20.00 -14.89 12.97
C LEU A 174 21.51 -14.63 12.79
N PRO A 175 21.90 -13.42 12.37
CA PRO A 175 23.31 -13.04 12.37
C PRO A 175 23.93 -13.20 13.76
N GLU A 176 25.20 -13.58 13.80
CA GLU A 176 25.92 -13.82 15.06
C GLU A 176 25.80 -12.61 16.00
N GLY A 177 25.38 -12.86 17.23
CA GLY A 177 25.20 -11.85 18.28
C GLY A 177 23.98 -10.93 18.10
N LYS A 178 23.15 -11.09 17.07
CA LYS A 178 21.94 -10.28 16.86
C LYS A 178 20.67 -10.97 17.37
N THR A 179 19.73 -10.16 17.83
CA THR A 179 18.36 -10.57 18.14
C THR A 179 17.41 -10.25 16.98
N PHE A 180 16.19 -10.81 17.02
CA PHE A 180 15.12 -10.39 16.10
C PHE A 180 14.82 -8.89 16.21
N GLY A 181 14.89 -8.32 17.41
CA GLY A 181 14.71 -6.88 17.60
C GLY A 181 15.75 -6.03 16.87
N ASP A 182 17.01 -6.47 16.84
CA ASP A 182 18.07 -5.79 16.08
C ASP A 182 17.82 -5.87 14.57
N VAL A 183 17.42 -7.05 14.08
CA VAL A 183 17.07 -7.28 12.67
C VAL A 183 15.88 -6.40 12.24
N PHE A 184 14.81 -6.37 13.04
CA PHE A 184 13.61 -5.59 12.74
C PHE A 184 13.91 -4.08 12.77
N LYS A 185 14.76 -3.64 13.69
CA LYS A 185 15.23 -2.26 13.75
C LYS A 185 16.01 -1.87 12.49
N ASP A 186 16.97 -2.70 12.07
CA ASP A 186 17.77 -2.46 10.86
C ASP A 186 16.86 -2.37 9.61
N ALA A 187 15.88 -3.28 9.49
CA ALA A 187 14.91 -3.24 8.39
C ALA A 187 14.01 -2.00 8.45
N SER A 188 13.49 -1.67 9.63
CA SER A 188 12.64 -0.49 9.85
C SER A 188 13.35 0.82 9.51
N GLN A 189 14.66 0.92 9.78
CA GLN A 189 15.45 2.10 9.41
C GLN A 189 15.56 2.28 7.89
N LYS A 190 15.77 1.18 7.15
CA LYS A 190 15.81 1.21 5.68
C LYS A 190 14.46 1.59 5.07
N VAL A 191 13.38 1.02 5.62
CA VAL A 191 12.01 1.37 5.22
C VAL A 191 11.73 2.85 5.51
N ALA A 192 12.08 3.35 6.71
CA ALA A 192 11.88 4.75 7.08
C ALA A 192 12.66 5.72 6.16
N ALA A 193 13.89 5.38 5.78
CA ALA A 193 14.67 6.17 4.84
C ALA A 193 13.99 6.23 3.45
N PHE A 194 13.44 5.12 2.98
CA PHE A 194 12.69 5.08 1.72
C PHE A 194 11.37 5.86 1.79
N VAL A 195 10.64 5.77 2.91
CA VAL A 195 9.43 6.58 3.16
C VAL A 195 9.75 8.06 3.13
N ALA A 196 10.76 8.51 3.86
CA ALA A 196 11.13 9.92 3.90
C ALA A 196 11.50 10.48 2.51
N ASP A 197 12.28 9.72 1.73
CA ASP A 197 12.66 10.10 0.36
C ASP A 197 11.44 10.16 -0.58
N SER A 198 10.61 9.12 -0.57
CA SER A 198 9.46 9.01 -1.47
C SER A 198 8.36 10.02 -1.16
N GLU A 199 8.02 10.23 0.12
CA GLU A 199 7.01 11.20 0.55
C GLU A 199 7.42 12.62 0.14
N SER A 200 8.68 13.00 0.36
CA SER A 200 9.17 14.34 0.02
C SER A 200 9.07 14.61 -1.49
N LYS A 201 9.45 13.63 -2.33
CA LYS A 201 9.39 13.77 -3.79
C LYS A 201 7.96 13.75 -4.32
N TRP A 202 7.11 12.92 -3.74
CA TRP A 202 5.69 12.88 -4.08
C TRP A 202 5.00 14.20 -3.75
N LYS A 203 5.19 14.75 -2.54
CA LYS A 203 4.61 16.03 -2.13
C LYS A 203 5.03 17.19 -3.05
N ALA A 204 6.29 17.19 -3.50
CA ALA A 204 6.83 18.21 -4.39
C ALA A 204 6.13 18.23 -5.77
N LEU A 205 5.54 17.12 -6.21
CA LEU A 205 4.87 17.00 -7.51
C LEU A 205 3.34 16.97 -7.40
N TYR A 206 2.81 16.41 -6.32
CA TYR A 206 1.38 16.22 -6.13
C TYR A 206 0.62 17.55 -6.08
N GLN A 207 1.09 18.50 -5.27
CA GLN A 207 0.40 19.78 -5.14
C GLN A 207 0.40 20.59 -6.45
N PRO A 208 1.52 20.70 -7.19
CA PRO A 208 1.51 21.28 -8.54
C PRO A 208 0.51 20.58 -9.49
N ALA A 209 0.52 19.25 -9.55
CA ALA A 209 -0.38 18.49 -10.43
C ALA A 209 -1.87 18.74 -10.11
N VAL A 210 -2.21 18.82 -8.83
CA VAL A 210 -3.58 19.14 -8.38
C VAL A 210 -3.97 20.56 -8.79
N ASN A 211 -3.05 21.53 -8.67
CA ASN A 211 -3.31 22.91 -9.07
C ASN A 211 -3.53 23.01 -10.59
N GLU A 212 -2.69 22.34 -11.39
CA GLU A 212 -2.88 22.25 -12.85
C GLU A 212 -4.26 21.66 -13.19
N LEU A 213 -4.66 20.57 -12.53
CA LEU A 213 -5.96 19.94 -12.74
C LEU A 213 -7.13 20.88 -12.40
N ILE A 214 -7.03 21.64 -11.31
CA ILE A 214 -8.03 22.63 -10.91
C ILE A 214 -8.14 23.75 -11.96
N GLU A 215 -7.01 24.25 -12.45
CA GLU A 215 -6.98 25.28 -13.49
C GLU A 215 -7.59 24.79 -14.80
N ASP A 216 -7.27 23.58 -15.22
CA ASP A 216 -7.81 22.98 -16.43
C ASP A 216 -9.32 22.70 -16.31
N SER A 217 -9.78 22.27 -15.13
CA SER A 217 -11.21 22.11 -14.85
C SER A 217 -11.96 23.45 -14.93
N LYS A 218 -11.38 24.53 -14.41
CA LYS A 218 -11.94 25.88 -14.52
C LYS A 218 -12.04 26.32 -15.98
N LYS A 219 -10.97 26.15 -16.77
CA LYS A 219 -10.95 26.49 -18.21
C LYS A 219 -12.03 25.73 -18.98
N GLN A 220 -12.18 24.42 -18.75
CA GLN A 220 -13.21 23.61 -19.41
C GLN A 220 -14.63 24.07 -19.06
N THR A 221 -14.85 24.51 -17.82
CA THR A 221 -16.16 25.01 -17.37
C THR A 221 -16.50 26.35 -18.02
N SER A 222 -15.53 27.26 -18.15
CA SER A 222 -15.73 28.53 -18.86
C SER A 222 -16.00 28.32 -20.36
N THR A 223 -15.25 27.44 -21.03
CA THR A 223 -15.45 27.17 -22.47
C THR A 223 -16.80 26.50 -22.74
N GLN A 224 -17.31 25.67 -21.83
CA GLN A 224 -18.65 25.08 -21.95
C GLN A 224 -19.79 26.07 -21.68
N GLN A 225 -19.54 27.14 -20.91
CA GLN A 225 -20.53 28.19 -20.69
C GLN A 225 -20.59 29.16 -21.87
N GLU A 226 -19.44 29.50 -22.48
CA GLU A 226 -19.37 30.30 -23.71
C GLU A 226 -20.05 29.58 -24.89
N ASN A 227 -19.76 28.30 -25.11
CA ASN A 227 -20.37 27.50 -26.19
C ASN A 227 -21.87 27.20 -25.99
N LYS A 228 -22.44 27.51 -24.83
CA LYS A 228 -23.90 27.44 -24.56
C LYS A 228 -24.59 28.79 -24.64
N ALA A 229 -23.81 29.88 -24.69
CA ALA A 229 -24.30 31.25 -24.79
C ALA A 229 -24.32 31.76 -26.25
N GLU A 230 -23.61 31.07 -27.16
CA GLU A 230 -23.77 31.16 -28.63
C GLU A 230 -24.88 30.23 -29.14
#